data_AF-A0A958K2Z4-F1
#
_entry.id   AF-A0A958K2Z4-F1
#
_cell.length_a   1.000
_cell.length_b   1.000
_cell.length_c   1.000
_cell.angle_alpha   90.00
_cell.angle_beta   90.00
_cell.angle_gamma   90.00
#
_symmetry.space_group_name_H-M   'P 1'
#
loop_
_entity.id
_entity.type
_entity.pdbx_description
1 polymer ?
#
loop_
_entity_poly.entity_id
_entity_poly.type
_entity_poly.pdbx_seq_one_letter_code
_entity_poly.pdbx_strand_id
1 'polypeptide(L)'
;MKPHYLLTALAALLSFCVCTPRVYADHICSVEVSYTWQKKMQEEEAEESSKKKKKQNIEESKPKKVLFKKLSVTGKDEPLAKQKAKDKGKEELSAADLQCNKLHEDLAGCMAAKFHASRSVLQTLSFKARKDLEDAIVEGCKGQEGVCGISELSEPRCREKLEEPEGEDAGTEEGTEEKK
;
A
#
# COMPACT_ATOMS: atom_id res chain seq x y z
N MET A 1 -66.02 37.47 -29.39
CA MET A 1 -65.93 36.35 -28.43
C MET A 1 -64.49 35.89 -28.35
N LYS A 2 -63.78 36.27 -27.27
CA LYS A 2 -62.52 35.69 -26.76
C LYS A 2 -62.93 34.60 -25.74
N PRO A 3 -62.23 33.47 -25.52
CA PRO A 3 -60.85 33.49 -24.99
C PRO A 3 -59.97 32.24 -25.29
N HIS A 4 -58.73 32.41 -25.79
CA HIS A 4 -57.75 31.30 -25.89
C HIS A 4 -56.32 31.63 -25.42
N TYR A 5 -56.07 32.79 -24.81
CA TYR A 5 -54.71 33.26 -24.52
C TYR A 5 -54.31 33.27 -23.03
N LEU A 6 -55.08 32.66 -22.13
CA LEU A 6 -54.85 32.74 -20.68
C LEU A 6 -54.25 31.47 -20.04
N LEU A 7 -53.99 30.41 -20.79
CA LEU A 7 -53.55 29.11 -20.23
C LEU A 7 -52.06 28.78 -20.41
N THR A 8 -51.31 29.53 -21.21
CA THR A 8 -49.87 29.26 -21.46
C THR A 8 -48.90 30.03 -20.55
N ALA A 9 -49.38 31.03 -19.80
CA ALA A 9 -48.52 31.84 -18.93
C ALA A 9 -48.24 31.22 -17.54
N LEU A 10 -48.96 30.15 -17.15
CA LEU A 10 -48.80 29.50 -15.84
C LEU A 10 -47.80 28.32 -15.84
N ALA A 11 -47.34 27.86 -17.01
CA ALA A 11 -46.39 26.74 -17.11
C ALA A 11 -44.91 27.16 -16.99
N ALA A 12 -44.59 28.45 -17.06
CA ALA A 12 -43.20 28.95 -17.06
C ALA A 12 -42.61 29.23 -15.66
N LEU A 13 -43.42 29.19 -14.59
CA LEU A 13 -43.00 29.56 -13.23
C LEU A 13 -42.68 28.36 -12.30
N LEU A 14 -42.85 27.12 -12.77
CA LEU A 14 -42.52 25.91 -11.99
C LEU A 14 -41.17 25.28 -12.36
N SER A 15 -40.40 25.91 -13.27
CA SER A 15 -39.09 25.39 -13.72
C SER A 15 -37.89 26.10 -13.12
N PHE A 16 -38.04 26.73 -11.96
CA PHE A 16 -36.91 27.06 -11.09
C PHE A 16 -36.82 25.97 -10.01
N CYS A 17 -36.45 24.77 -10.44
CA CYS A 17 -35.94 23.75 -9.53
C CYS A 17 -34.63 24.32 -8.98
N VAL A 18 -34.70 24.93 -7.80
CA VAL A 18 -33.54 25.43 -7.05
C VAL A 18 -32.71 24.20 -6.70
N CYS A 19 -31.82 23.79 -7.60
CA CYS A 19 -30.78 22.82 -7.32
C CYS A 19 -29.80 23.50 -6.35
N THR A 20 -30.16 23.61 -5.07
CA THR A 20 -29.16 23.87 -4.03
C THR A 20 -28.10 22.79 -4.18
N PRO A 21 -26.84 23.14 -4.47
CA PRO A 21 -25.78 22.15 -4.56
C PRO A 21 -25.72 21.46 -3.21
N ARG A 22 -26.13 20.19 -3.19
CA ARG A 22 -26.04 19.37 -1.99
C ARG A 22 -24.55 19.16 -1.78
N VAL A 23 -23.99 19.86 -0.79
CA VAL A 23 -22.62 19.66 -0.35
C VAL A 23 -22.61 18.29 0.31
N TYR A 24 -22.13 17.30 -0.42
CA TYR A 24 -21.87 15.98 0.13
C TYR A 24 -20.50 16.03 0.80
N ALA A 25 -20.43 15.61 2.06
CA ALA A 25 -19.16 15.42 2.74
C ALA A 25 -18.39 14.34 1.96
N ASP A 26 -17.15 14.66 1.55
CA ASP A 26 -16.30 13.67 0.90
C ASP A 26 -15.99 12.53 1.87
N HIS A 27 -16.16 11.29 1.41
CA HIS A 27 -15.77 10.11 2.18
C HIS A 27 -14.42 9.61 1.70
N ILE A 28 -13.52 9.34 2.64
CA ILE A 28 -12.21 8.75 2.39
C ILE A 28 -12.27 7.28 2.83
N CYS A 29 -12.16 6.36 1.89
CA CYS A 29 -12.10 4.94 2.15
C CYS A 29 -10.69 4.40 1.93
N SER A 30 -10.22 3.58 2.87
CA SER A 30 -8.91 2.95 2.82
C SER A 30 -9.03 1.43 2.77
N VAL A 31 -8.17 0.80 1.98
CA VAL A 31 -7.99 -0.66 1.92
C VAL A 31 -6.51 -0.98 2.01
N GLU A 32 -6.19 -2.13 2.58
CA GLU A 32 -4.85 -2.65 2.74
C GLU A 32 -4.70 -3.90 1.87
N VAL A 33 -3.68 -3.90 1.02
CA VAL A 33 -3.27 -5.04 0.21
C VAL A 33 -2.09 -5.69 0.92
N SER A 34 -2.19 -6.99 1.14
CA SER A 34 -1.20 -7.76 1.89
C SER A 34 -1.02 -9.12 1.24
N TYR A 35 0.12 -9.77 1.46
CA TYR A 35 0.34 -11.15 1.05
C TYR A 35 0.86 -11.98 2.22
N THR A 36 0.70 -13.29 2.13
CA THR A 36 1.28 -14.22 3.10
C THR A 36 2.59 -14.76 2.55
N TRP A 37 3.56 -14.99 3.42
CA TRP A 37 4.85 -15.60 3.07
C TRP A 37 5.23 -16.63 4.13
N GLN A 38 5.75 -17.76 3.68
CA GLN A 38 6.25 -18.81 4.55
C GLN A 38 7.69 -19.15 4.18
N LYS A 39 8.60 -19.02 5.15
CA LYS A 39 10.00 -19.38 4.97
C LYS A 39 10.16 -20.86 4.63
N LYS A 40 11.00 -21.17 3.65
CA LYS A 40 11.33 -22.55 3.27
C LYS A 40 12.22 -23.14 4.36
N MET A 41 11.80 -24.24 4.99
CA MET A 41 12.71 -25.00 5.85
C MET A 41 13.74 -25.67 4.94
N GLN A 42 15.01 -25.27 5.04
CA GLN A 42 16.07 -26.00 4.37
C GLN A 42 16.18 -27.37 5.06
N GLU A 43 15.83 -28.44 4.34
CA GLU A 43 15.88 -29.83 4.83
C GLU A 43 17.31 -30.34 5.05
N GLU A 44 18.35 -29.58 4.69
CA GLU A 44 19.71 -30.09 4.49
C GLU A 44 20.61 -30.22 5.73
N GLU A 45 20.17 -29.99 6.97
CA GLU A 45 21.01 -30.27 8.16
C GLU A 45 20.40 -31.31 9.13
N ALA A 46 19.53 -32.17 8.62
CA ALA A 46 18.76 -33.11 9.43
C ALA A 46 19.48 -34.42 9.82
N GLU A 47 20.66 -34.74 9.28
CA GLU A 47 21.26 -36.06 9.53
C GLU A 47 22.19 -36.16 10.76
N GLU A 48 22.74 -35.07 11.33
CA GLU A 48 23.78 -35.23 12.38
C GLU A 48 23.55 -34.59 13.76
N SER A 49 22.43 -33.90 14.01
CA SER A 49 22.18 -33.27 15.33
C SER A 49 20.86 -33.70 16.01
N SER A 50 20.45 -34.95 15.78
CA SER A 50 19.30 -35.56 16.45
C SER A 50 19.55 -35.73 17.96
N LYS A 51 19.03 -34.79 18.77
CA LYS A 51 18.11 -35.07 19.90
C LYS A 51 17.87 -33.92 20.89
N LYS A 52 18.64 -32.81 20.90
CA LYS A 52 18.49 -31.77 21.96
C LYS A 52 17.90 -30.40 21.55
N LYS A 53 17.71 -30.09 20.26
CA LYS A 53 17.23 -28.76 19.80
C LYS A 53 15.81 -28.71 19.21
N LYS A 54 15.00 -29.77 19.37
CA LYS A 54 13.73 -29.94 18.64
C LYS A 54 12.55 -29.08 19.15
N LYS A 55 12.63 -28.43 20.31
CA LYS A 55 11.47 -27.75 20.92
C LYS A 55 11.37 -26.24 20.67
N GLN A 56 12.43 -25.57 20.20
CA GLN A 56 12.42 -24.11 19.97
C GLN A 56 12.19 -23.69 18.50
N ASN A 57 12.18 -24.61 17.53
CA ASN A 57 12.14 -24.26 16.11
C ASN A 57 10.78 -24.52 15.42
N ILE A 58 9.73 -24.89 16.17
CA ILE A 58 8.40 -25.20 15.59
C ILE A 58 7.51 -23.95 15.50
N GLU A 59 7.82 -22.88 16.24
CA GLU A 59 7.00 -21.66 16.24
C GLU A 59 7.22 -20.77 15.00
N GLU A 60 8.35 -20.93 14.29
CA GLU A 60 8.72 -20.08 13.15
C GLU A 60 8.10 -20.53 11.80
N SER A 61 7.37 -21.64 11.75
CA SER A 61 6.80 -22.15 10.49
C SER A 61 5.45 -21.53 10.10
N LYS A 62 4.86 -20.66 10.92
CA LYS A 62 3.57 -20.05 10.61
C LYS A 62 3.71 -19.03 9.47
N PRO A 63 2.81 -19.04 8.47
CA PRO A 63 2.77 -18.01 7.44
C PRO A 63 2.69 -16.61 8.07
N LYS A 64 3.60 -15.72 7.65
CA LYS A 64 3.65 -14.33 8.10
C LYS A 64 2.90 -13.46 7.10
N LYS A 65 2.04 -12.58 7.60
CA LYS A 65 1.32 -11.60 6.79
C LYS A 65 2.16 -10.34 6.61
N VAL A 66 2.44 -9.97 5.37
CA VAL A 66 3.24 -8.80 5.00
C VAL A 66 2.33 -7.77 4.33
N LEU A 67 2.36 -6.53 4.84
CA LEU A 67 1.65 -5.42 4.22
C LEU A 67 2.40 -4.97 2.97
N PHE A 68 1.73 -5.02 1.82
CA PHE A 68 2.29 -4.52 0.56
C PHE A 68 2.02 -3.03 0.39
N LYS A 69 0.75 -2.63 0.45
CA LYS A 69 0.35 -1.25 0.17
C LYS A 69 -0.95 -0.89 0.88
N LYS A 70 -1.02 0.36 1.34
CA LYS A 70 -2.26 0.96 1.83
C LYS A 70 -2.77 1.95 0.79
N LEU A 71 -4.00 1.75 0.34
CA LEU A 71 -4.66 2.60 -0.65
C LEU A 71 -5.69 3.47 0.07
N SER A 72 -5.78 4.73 -0.34
CA SER A 72 -6.79 5.67 0.12
C SER A 72 -7.47 6.28 -1.09
N VAL A 73 -8.81 6.30 -1.08
CA VAL A 73 -9.61 6.81 -2.19
C VAL A 73 -10.73 7.69 -1.64
N THR A 74 -10.89 8.86 -2.25
CA THR A 74 -11.97 9.79 -1.93
C THR A 74 -13.15 9.60 -2.90
N GLY A 75 -14.37 9.69 -2.38
CA GLY A 75 -15.59 9.71 -3.19
C GLY A 75 -16.68 10.56 -2.56
N LYS A 76 -17.60 11.05 -3.40
CA LYS A 76 -18.73 11.90 -3.01
C LYS A 76 -19.70 11.19 -2.06
N ASP A 77 -19.80 9.86 -2.19
CA ASP A 77 -20.64 9.00 -1.38
C ASP A 77 -19.83 7.82 -0.87
N GLU A 78 -20.08 7.37 0.35
CA GLU A 78 -19.46 6.19 0.95
C GLU A 78 -19.53 4.92 0.07
N PRO A 79 -20.68 4.52 -0.52
CA PRO A 79 -20.73 3.32 -1.37
C PRO A 79 -19.84 3.46 -2.62
N LEU A 80 -19.76 4.64 -3.22
CA LEU A 80 -18.91 4.89 -4.38
C LEU A 80 -17.43 4.86 -3.99
N ALA A 81 -17.07 5.46 -2.85
CA ALA A 81 -15.71 5.43 -2.32
C ALA A 81 -15.27 3.99 -1.96
N LYS A 82 -16.15 3.20 -1.33
CA LYS A 82 -15.93 1.77 -1.06
C LYS A 82 -15.69 0.96 -2.33
N GLN A 83 -16.54 1.15 -3.34
CA GLN A 83 -16.41 0.42 -4.60
C GLN A 83 -15.09 0.78 -5.30
N LYS A 84 -14.77 2.07 -5.42
CA LYS A 84 -13.49 2.52 -6.00
C LYS A 84 -12.28 1.99 -5.23
N ALA A 85 -12.34 1.97 -3.90
CA ALA A 85 -11.26 1.42 -3.08
C ALA A 85 -11.08 -0.09 -3.33
N LYS A 86 -12.18 -0.85 -3.44
CA LYS A 86 -12.14 -2.29 -3.78
C LYS A 86 -11.55 -2.53 -5.16
N ASP A 87 -11.97 -1.76 -6.17
CA ASP A 87 -11.52 -1.96 -7.55
C ASP A 87 -10.02 -1.66 -7.68
N LYS A 88 -9.54 -0.54 -7.12
CA LYS A 88 -8.09 -0.28 -7.03
C LYS A 88 -7.34 -1.33 -6.22
N GLY A 89 -7.94 -1.82 -5.14
CA GLY A 89 -7.37 -2.89 -4.34
C GLY A 89 -7.15 -4.17 -5.14
N LYS A 90 -8.10 -4.55 -6.00
CA LYS A 90 -8.00 -5.73 -6.88
C LYS A 90 -6.92 -5.59 -7.94
N GLU A 91 -6.77 -4.40 -8.53
CA GLU A 91 -5.69 -4.11 -9.49
C GLU A 91 -4.32 -4.36 -8.85
N GLU A 92 -4.16 -3.97 -7.58
CA GLU A 92 -2.90 -4.07 -6.83
C GLU A 92 -2.60 -5.48 -6.28
N LEU A 93 -3.57 -6.41 -6.27
CA LEU A 93 -3.34 -7.79 -5.82
C LEU A 93 -2.28 -8.49 -6.70
N SER A 94 -2.39 -8.35 -8.02
CA SER A 94 -1.42 -8.95 -8.95
C SER A 94 0.00 -8.39 -8.78
N ALA A 95 0.11 -7.11 -8.44
CA ALA A 95 1.38 -6.47 -8.13
C ALA A 95 1.96 -6.99 -6.81
N ALA A 96 1.12 -7.24 -5.82
CA ALA A 96 1.52 -7.84 -4.55
C ALA A 96 2.07 -9.27 -4.74
N ASP A 97 1.40 -10.09 -5.55
CA ASP A 97 1.86 -11.44 -5.89
C ASP A 97 3.22 -11.41 -6.59
N LEU A 98 3.37 -10.57 -7.63
CA LEU A 98 4.62 -10.44 -8.37
C LEU A 98 5.77 -9.96 -7.47
N GLN A 99 5.50 -9.01 -6.57
CA GLN A 99 6.49 -8.54 -5.62
C GLN A 99 6.86 -9.61 -4.61
N CYS A 100 5.89 -10.38 -4.11
CA CYS A 100 6.19 -11.49 -3.22
C CYS A 100 7.15 -12.48 -3.90
N ASN A 101 6.80 -12.93 -5.11
CA ASN A 101 7.60 -13.91 -5.85
C ASN A 101 9.01 -13.38 -6.11
N LYS A 102 9.13 -12.11 -6.52
CA LYS A 102 10.42 -11.47 -6.78
C LYS A 102 11.32 -11.37 -5.53
N LEU A 103 10.74 -11.18 -4.35
CA LEU A 103 11.50 -10.97 -3.12
C LEU A 103 11.80 -12.27 -2.38
N HIS A 104 10.90 -13.26 -2.46
CA HIS A 104 10.91 -14.42 -1.57
C HIS A 104 11.05 -15.76 -2.29
N GLU A 105 10.65 -15.88 -3.56
CA GLU A 105 10.77 -17.14 -4.33
C GLU A 105 11.94 -17.08 -5.33
N ASP A 106 12.19 -15.89 -5.90
CA ASP A 106 13.28 -15.64 -6.84
C ASP A 106 14.52 -15.07 -6.14
N LEU A 107 15.47 -15.95 -5.80
CA LEU A 107 16.73 -15.56 -5.17
C LEU A 107 17.49 -14.50 -6.00
N ALA A 108 17.49 -14.65 -7.33
CA ALA A 108 18.16 -13.70 -8.21
C ALA A 108 17.42 -12.35 -8.24
N GLY A 109 16.09 -12.37 -8.23
CA GLY A 109 15.21 -11.21 -8.10
C GLY A 109 15.46 -10.44 -6.80
N CYS A 110 15.58 -11.14 -5.67
CA CYS A 110 15.93 -10.56 -4.37
C CYS A 110 17.30 -9.88 -4.41
N MET A 111 18.33 -10.62 -4.87
CA MET A 111 19.69 -10.10 -4.97
C MET A 111 19.75 -8.86 -5.87
N ALA A 112 19.14 -8.91 -7.05
CA ALA A 112 19.11 -7.79 -7.99
C ALA A 112 18.45 -6.55 -7.37
N ALA A 113 17.34 -6.72 -6.65
CA ALA A 113 16.67 -5.61 -5.96
C ALA A 113 17.56 -4.99 -4.87
N LYS A 114 18.25 -5.81 -4.06
CA LYS A 114 19.17 -5.35 -3.02
C LYS A 114 20.41 -4.65 -3.59
N PHE A 115 21.01 -5.19 -4.65
CA PHE A 115 22.13 -4.57 -5.34
C PHE A 115 21.73 -3.25 -6.00
N HIS A 116 20.55 -3.19 -6.61
CA HIS A 116 20.03 -1.95 -7.18
C HIS A 116 19.85 -0.87 -6.10
N ALA A 117 19.25 -1.22 -4.96
CA ALA A 117 19.06 -0.30 -3.83
C ALA A 117 20.40 0.16 -3.21
N SER A 118 21.43 -0.68 -3.25
CA SER A 118 22.74 -0.41 -2.63
C SER A 118 23.77 0.15 -3.61
N ARG A 119 23.39 0.44 -4.86
CA ARG A 119 24.31 0.79 -5.96
C ARG A 119 25.19 1.99 -5.63
N SER A 120 24.63 3.03 -5.02
CA SER A 120 25.38 4.25 -4.65
C SER A 120 26.42 3.96 -3.57
N VAL A 121 26.07 3.14 -2.58
CA VAL A 121 26.97 2.77 -1.47
C VAL A 121 28.09 1.87 -1.95
N LEU A 122 27.81 0.90 -2.82
CA LEU A 122 28.81 -0.06 -3.33
C LEU A 122 30.01 0.61 -4.03
N GLN A 123 29.77 1.77 -4.64
CA GLN A 123 30.81 2.54 -5.34
C GLN A 123 31.79 3.24 -4.39
N THR A 124 31.38 3.54 -3.16
CA THR A 124 32.21 4.25 -2.17
C THR A 124 32.94 3.32 -1.20
N LEU A 125 32.61 2.02 -1.19
CA LEU A 125 33.21 1.04 -0.29
C LEU A 125 34.56 0.52 -0.81
N SER A 126 35.44 0.16 0.12
CA SER A 126 36.67 -0.61 -0.19
C SER A 126 36.32 -2.02 -0.68
N PHE A 127 37.25 -2.69 -1.37
CA PHE A 127 37.03 -4.04 -1.89
C PHE A 127 36.56 -5.04 -0.83
N LYS A 128 37.14 -4.98 0.38
CA LYS A 128 36.73 -5.84 1.50
C LYS A 128 35.30 -5.54 1.94
N ALA A 129 34.98 -4.28 2.20
CA ALA A 129 33.64 -3.89 2.64
C ALA A 129 32.56 -4.17 1.57
N ARG A 130 32.91 -4.05 0.28
CA ARG A 130 32.03 -4.44 -0.82
C ARG A 130 31.72 -5.93 -0.79
N LYS A 131 32.74 -6.77 -0.64
CA LYS A 131 32.55 -8.22 -0.53
C LYS A 131 31.71 -8.60 0.68
N ASP A 132 32.01 -8.02 1.84
CA ASP A 132 31.24 -8.28 3.07
C ASP A 132 29.75 -7.89 2.90
N LEU A 133 29.45 -6.81 2.16
CA LEU A 133 28.08 -6.41 1.82
C LEU A 133 27.43 -7.36 0.79
N GLU A 134 28.18 -7.80 -0.23
CA GLU A 134 27.72 -8.79 -1.21
C GLU A 134 27.33 -10.12 -0.54
N ASP A 135 28.19 -10.64 0.34
CA ASP A 135 27.96 -11.85 1.11
C ASP A 135 26.73 -11.69 2.03
N ALA A 136 26.61 -10.55 2.72
CA ALA A 136 25.45 -10.25 3.57
C ALA A 136 24.13 -10.15 2.76
N ILE A 137 24.17 -9.63 1.53
CA ILE A 137 23.00 -9.61 0.63
C ILE A 137 22.60 -11.03 0.25
N VAL A 138 23.57 -11.87 -0.12
CA VAL A 138 23.33 -13.27 -0.49
C VAL A 138 22.73 -14.04 0.69
N GLU A 139 23.32 -13.95 1.88
CA GLU A 139 22.82 -14.58 3.09
C GLU A 139 21.43 -14.07 3.48
N GLY A 140 21.21 -12.75 3.37
CA GLY A 140 19.91 -12.14 3.62
C GLY A 140 18.82 -12.66 2.68
N CYS A 141 19.12 -12.76 1.37
CA CYS A 141 18.17 -13.29 0.39
C CYS A 141 17.92 -14.79 0.57
N LYS A 142 18.95 -15.59 0.86
CA LYS A 142 18.78 -17.02 1.22
C LYS A 142 17.95 -17.18 2.49
N GLY A 143 18.14 -16.30 3.47
CA GLY A 143 17.37 -16.31 4.72
C GLY A 143 15.89 -15.91 4.55
N GLN A 144 15.55 -15.25 3.45
CA GLN A 144 14.19 -14.85 3.06
C GLN A 144 13.56 -15.78 2.03
N GLU A 145 14.31 -16.77 1.51
CA GLU A 145 13.78 -17.75 0.59
C GLU A 145 12.59 -18.49 1.23
N GLY A 146 11.49 -18.53 0.50
CA GLY A 146 10.24 -19.09 0.97
C GLY A 146 9.25 -19.33 -0.14
N VAL A 147 8.01 -19.56 0.26
CA VAL A 147 6.87 -19.73 -0.62
C VAL A 147 5.91 -18.58 -0.36
N CYS A 148 5.47 -17.95 -1.43
CA CYS A 148 4.45 -16.93 -1.41
C CYS A 148 3.07 -17.59 -1.30
N GLY A 149 2.29 -17.10 -0.34
CA GLY A 149 0.90 -17.47 -0.18
C GLY A 149 -0.02 -16.49 -0.90
N ILE A 150 -1.29 -16.52 -0.53
CA ILE A 150 -2.34 -15.75 -1.19
C ILE A 150 -2.23 -14.27 -0.82
N SER A 151 -2.38 -13.40 -1.82
CA SER A 151 -2.63 -11.97 -1.60
C SER A 151 -4.07 -11.72 -1.18
N GLU A 152 -4.24 -10.93 -0.11
CA GLU A 152 -5.50 -10.59 0.50
C GLU A 152 -5.75 -9.08 0.46
N LEU A 153 -6.99 -8.71 0.15
CA LEU A 153 -7.49 -7.35 0.24
C LEU A 153 -8.31 -7.19 1.52
N SER A 154 -7.98 -6.19 2.35
CA SER A 154 -8.74 -5.89 3.55
C SER A 154 -10.14 -5.35 3.23
N GLU A 155 -11.06 -5.44 4.18
CA GLU A 155 -12.32 -4.73 4.08
C GLU A 155 -12.11 -3.19 4.04
N PRO A 156 -12.85 -2.44 3.20
CA PRO A 156 -12.71 -0.99 3.14
C PRO A 156 -13.15 -0.32 4.44
N ARG A 157 -12.26 0.50 5.01
CA ARG A 157 -12.53 1.34 6.17
C ARG A 157 -12.71 2.78 5.73
N CYS A 158 -13.92 3.30 5.88
CA CYS A 158 -14.28 4.65 5.47
C CYS A 158 -14.37 5.59 6.66
N ARG A 159 -13.98 6.84 6.44
CA ARG A 159 -14.14 7.95 7.37
C ARG A 159 -14.66 9.14 6.58
N GLU A 160 -15.54 9.92 7.20
CA GLU A 160 -15.89 11.24 6.68
C GLU A 160 -14.64 12.12 6.71
N LYS A 161 -14.39 12.84 5.62
CA LYS A 161 -13.36 13.87 5.60
C LYS A 161 -13.88 14.97 6.52
N LEU A 162 -13.39 15.00 7.76
CA LEU A 162 -13.49 16.20 8.57
C LEU A 162 -12.80 17.29 7.74
N GLU A 163 -13.54 18.34 7.41
CA GLU A 163 -12.94 19.58 6.95
C GLU A 163 -12.02 20.00 8.09
N GLU A 164 -10.74 19.64 7.99
CA GLU A 164 -9.72 20.29 8.81
C GLU A 164 -9.93 21.78 8.50
N PRO A 165 -10.21 22.61 9.52
CA PRO A 165 -10.36 24.03 9.28
C PRO A 165 -9.13 24.42 8.50
N GLU A 166 -9.31 25.12 7.38
CA GLU A 166 -8.25 25.69 6.57
C GLU A 166 -7.45 26.62 7.51
N GLY A 167 -6.54 26.01 8.25
CA GLY A 167 -5.69 26.65 9.23
C GLY A 167 -4.73 27.46 8.42
N GLU A 168 -5.01 28.75 8.35
CA GLU A 168 -4.07 29.84 8.48
C GLU A 168 -2.64 29.43 8.16
N ASP A 169 -2.14 29.95 7.04
CA ASP A 169 -0.72 30.22 6.80
C ASP A 169 0.00 30.58 8.11
N ALA A 170 0.48 29.57 8.83
CA ALA A 170 1.47 29.71 9.87
C ALA A 170 2.76 29.99 9.12
N GLY A 171 2.98 31.29 8.94
CA GLY A 171 4.09 31.88 8.20
C GLY A 171 5.38 31.11 8.39
N THR A 172 5.96 30.74 7.25
CA THR A 172 7.39 30.47 7.18
C THR A 172 8.09 31.81 7.40
N GLU A 173 8.38 32.15 8.66
CA GLU A 173 9.35 33.19 8.97
C GLU A 173 10.72 32.71 8.49
N GLU A 174 11.16 33.40 7.45
CA GLU A 174 12.47 33.40 6.83
C GLU A 174 13.53 33.82 7.87
N GLY A 175 14.09 32.85 8.59
CA GLY A 175 15.20 33.03 9.53
C GLY A 175 16.55 32.69 8.87
N THR A 176 17.02 33.56 8.00
CA THR A 176 18.39 33.55 7.47
C THR A 176 19.33 34.15 8.52
N GLU A 177 19.95 33.33 9.38
CA GLU A 177 21.08 33.79 10.20
C GLU A 177 22.40 33.16 9.73
N GLU A 178 23.08 33.96 8.92
CA GLU A 178 24.48 33.86 8.53
C GLU A 178 25.38 34.05 9.77
N LYS A 179 26.11 33.01 10.19
CA LYS A 179 27.23 33.15 11.13
C LYS A 179 28.46 32.36 10.67
N LYS A 180 29.29 33.09 9.92
CA LYS A 180 30.74 33.28 10.04
C LYS A 180 31.59 32.17 10.67
#